data_AF-A0A7H5ABU4-F1
#
_entry.id   AF-A0A7H5ABU4-F1
#
_cell.length_a   1.000
_cell.length_b   1.000
_cell.length_c   1.000
_cell.angle_alpha   90.00
_cell.angle_beta   90.00
_cell.angle_gamma   90.00
#
_symmetry.space_group_name_H-M   'P 1'
#
loop_
_entity.id
_entity.type
_entity.pdbx_description
1 polymer ?
#
loop_
_entity_poly.entity_id
_entity_poly.type
_entity_poly.pdbx_seq_one_letter_code
_entity_poly.pdbx_strand_id
1 'polypeptide(L)'
;MSLLHKVRHQRLRNWIILAVALLAAIALISPEQLGVTLYKLSLVSIAAILGYHLDRALFPYASPGGYLANDWKKQNTRQVSKFSGVEYFSGPEYPVAKGYELIFAVVLIRRALIVAAICLGVTMGL
;
A
#
# COMPACT_ATOMS: atom_id res chain seq x y z
N MET A 1 -17.80 16.92 -8.96
CA MET A 1 -17.32 15.79 -9.80
C MET A 1 -15.78 15.80 -9.93
N SER A 2 -15.03 15.53 -8.84
CA SER A 2 -13.56 15.64 -8.84
C SER A 2 -12.84 14.41 -8.23
N LEU A 3 -13.54 13.56 -7.48
CA LEU A 3 -12.92 12.43 -6.77
C LEU A 3 -12.62 11.22 -7.67
N LEU A 4 -13.40 10.99 -8.73
CA LEU A 4 -13.19 9.87 -9.66
C LEU A 4 -11.99 10.07 -10.60
N HIS A 5 -11.58 11.31 -10.86
CA HIS A 5 -10.53 11.60 -11.82
C HIS A 5 -9.11 11.30 -11.29
N LYS A 6 -8.98 11.11 -9.96
CA LYS A 6 -7.74 10.73 -9.28
C LYS A 6 -7.66 9.24 -8.91
N VAL A 7 -8.63 8.42 -9.31
CA VAL A 7 -8.54 6.94 -9.29
C VAL A 7 -7.66 6.46 -10.47
N ARG A 8 -6.63 7.26 -10.80
CA ARG A 8 -5.90 7.30 -12.06
C ARG A 8 -4.58 6.54 -12.02
N HIS A 9 -4.46 5.55 -11.15
CA HIS A 9 -3.60 4.43 -11.47
C HIS A 9 -4.49 3.40 -12.14
N GLN A 10 -4.41 3.31 -13.47
CA GLN A 10 -5.17 2.35 -14.28
C GLN A 10 -5.18 0.93 -13.69
N ARG A 11 -4.11 0.58 -12.96
CA ARG A 11 -3.99 -0.68 -12.20
C ARG A 11 -5.11 -0.90 -11.18
N LEU A 12 -5.44 0.07 -10.34
CA LEU A 12 -6.45 -0.10 -9.28
C LEU A 12 -7.89 -0.02 -9.80
N ARG A 13 -8.11 0.67 -10.92
CA ARG A 13 -9.45 0.83 -11.48
C ARG A 13 -10.07 -0.51 -11.89
N ASN A 14 -9.29 -1.39 -12.51
CA ASN A 14 -9.77 -2.72 -12.92
C ASN A 14 -10.17 -3.57 -11.71
N TRP A 15 -9.41 -3.50 -10.62
CA TRP A 15 -9.72 -4.20 -9.37
C TRP A 15 -11.00 -3.66 -8.71
N ILE A 16 -11.20 -2.34 -8.71
CA ILE A 16 -12.42 -1.72 -8.17
C ILE A 16 -13.65 -2.15 -8.98
N ILE A 17 -13.57 -2.13 -10.32
CA ILE A 17 -14.66 -2.57 -11.19
C ILE A 17 -14.99 -4.04 -10.93
N LEU A 18 -13.98 -4.90 -10.85
CA LEU A 18 -14.16 -6.32 -10.56
C LEU A 18 -14.79 -6.54 -9.17
N ALA A 19 -14.34 -5.81 -8.15
CA ALA A 19 -14.90 -5.90 -6.80
C ALA A 19 -16.38 -5.49 -6.75
N VAL A 20 -16.76 -4.41 -7.44
CA VAL A 20 -18.16 -3.97 -7.54
C VAL A 20 -18.99 -4.99 -8.30
N ALA A 21 -18.47 -5.57 -9.40
CA ALA A 21 -19.16 -6.60 -10.16
C ALA A 21 -19.41 -7.87 -9.33
N LEU A 22 -18.42 -8.31 -8.54
CA LEU A 22 -18.56 -9.43 -7.62
C LEU A 22 -19.61 -9.14 -6.53
N LEU A 23 -19.61 -7.93 -5.96
CA LEU A 23 -20.58 -7.53 -4.95
C LEU A 23 -22.01 -7.49 -5.53
N ALA A 24 -22.16 -7.04 -6.78
CA ALA A 24 -23.43 -7.07 -7.50
C ALA A 24 -23.89 -8.51 -7.81
N ALA A 25 -22.97 -9.41 -8.18
CA ALA A 25 -23.29 -10.82 -8.38
C ALA A 25 -23.79 -11.49 -7.08
N ILE A 26 -23.17 -11.18 -5.93
CA ILE A 26 -23.63 -11.64 -4.62
C ILE A 26 -25.04 -11.09 -4.32
N ALA A 27 -25.29 -9.81 -4.63
CA ALA A 27 -26.60 -9.19 -4.43
C ALA A 27 -27.72 -9.89 -5.22
N LEU A 28 -27.41 -10.34 -6.44
CA LEU A 28 -28.35 -11.01 -7.34
C LEU A 28 -28.59 -12.47 -6.95
N ILE A 29 -27.54 -13.19 -6.54
CA ILE A 29 -27.62 -14.63 -6.24
C ILE A 29 -28.09 -14.88 -4.80
N SER A 30 -27.70 -14.05 -3.85
CA SER A 30 -27.95 -14.26 -2.42
C SER A 30 -28.04 -12.92 -1.67
N PRO A 31 -29.17 -12.21 -1.76
CA PRO A 31 -29.34 -10.89 -1.14
C PRO A 31 -29.16 -10.92 0.39
N GLU A 32 -29.52 -12.04 1.03
CA GLU A 32 -29.34 -12.27 2.48
C GLU A 32 -27.86 -12.18 2.91
N GLN A 33 -26.92 -12.52 2.02
CA GLN A 33 -25.47 -12.50 2.32
C GLN A 33 -24.84 -11.12 2.16
N LEU A 34 -25.57 -10.12 1.67
CA LEU A 34 -25.06 -8.76 1.53
C LEU A 34 -24.69 -8.14 2.86
N GLY A 35 -25.50 -8.35 3.90
CA GLY A 35 -25.19 -7.83 5.24
C GLY A 35 -23.89 -8.39 5.80
N VAL A 36 -23.71 -9.71 5.69
CA VAL A 36 -22.52 -10.41 6.21
C VAL A 36 -21.26 -10.05 5.42
N THR A 37 -21.37 -9.93 4.09
CA THR A 37 -20.22 -9.57 3.24
C THR A 37 -19.79 -8.13 3.44
N LEU A 38 -20.74 -7.18 3.57
CA LEU A 38 -20.44 -5.79 3.91
C LEU A 38 -19.83 -5.66 5.30
N TYR A 39 -20.31 -6.43 6.27
CA TYR A 39 -19.75 -6.48 7.62
C TYR A 39 -18.28 -6.94 7.59
N LYS A 40 -17.98 -8.07 6.94
CA LYS A 40 -16.61 -8.59 6.80
C LYS A 40 -15.69 -7.60 6.06
N LEU A 41 -16.19 -6.96 5.00
CA LEU A 41 -15.44 -5.94 4.25
C LEU A 41 -15.13 -4.71 5.10
N SER A 42 -16.09 -4.27 5.91
CA SER A 42 -15.92 -3.15 6.84
C SER A 42 -14.86 -3.46 7.90
N LEU A 43 -14.90 -4.66 8.46
CA LEU A 43 -13.91 -5.12 9.43
C LEU A 43 -12.49 -5.14 8.84
N VAL A 44 -12.30 -5.71 7.64
CA VAL A 44 -11.00 -5.71 6.95
C VAL A 44 -10.51 -4.28 6.69
N SER A 45 -11.42 -3.37 6.30
CA SER A 45 -11.07 -1.97 6.05
C SER A 45 -10.60 -1.25 7.32
N ILE A 46 -11.29 -1.46 8.44
CA ILE A 46 -10.91 -0.92 9.74
C ILE A 46 -9.56 -1.52 10.20
N ALA A 47 -9.39 -2.84 10.06
CA ALA A 47 -8.14 -3.53 10.39
C ALA A 47 -6.94 -2.95 9.62
N ALA A 48 -7.10 -2.66 8.33
CA ALA A 48 -6.05 -2.07 7.51
C ALA A 48 -5.68 -0.64 7.96
N ILE A 49 -6.67 0.18 8.29
CA ILE A 49 -6.46 1.57 8.77
C ILE A 49 -5.75 1.56 10.14
N LEU A 50 -6.19 0.69 11.05
CA LEU A 50 -5.60 0.53 12.36
C LEU A 50 -4.18 -0.02 12.28
N GLY A 51 -3.94 -1.05 11.45
CA GLY A 51 -2.61 -1.62 11.27
C GLY A 51 -1.59 -0.63 10.73
N TYR A 52 -1.99 0.24 9.81
CA TYR A 52 -1.13 1.30 9.32
C TYR A 52 -0.80 2.35 10.41
N HIS A 53 -1.79 2.77 11.19
CA HIS A 53 -1.56 3.76 12.26
C HIS A 53 -0.74 3.17 13.41
N LEU A 54 -1.00 1.92 13.77
CA LEU A 54 -0.29 1.20 14.81
C LEU A 54 1.18 1.02 14.45
N ASP A 55 1.48 0.58 13.23
CA ASP A 55 2.86 0.48 12.72
C ASP A 55 3.61 1.82 12.80
N ARG A 56 2.93 2.93 12.46
CA ARG A 56 3.53 4.27 12.51
C ARG A 56 3.69 4.82 13.94
N ALA A 57 2.78 4.46 14.86
CA ALA A 57 2.83 4.90 16.26
C ALA A 57 3.92 4.16 17.05
N LEU A 58 4.10 2.86 16.81
CA LEU A 58 5.13 2.06 17.48
C LEU A 58 6.54 2.43 17.02
N PHE A 59 6.72 2.85 15.77
CA PHE A 59 8.06 3.08 15.21
C PHE A 59 8.17 4.38 14.40
N PRO A 60 8.12 5.56 15.04
CA PRO A 60 8.19 6.85 14.35
C PRO A 60 9.51 7.08 13.59
N TYR A 61 10.62 6.48 14.04
CA TYR A 61 11.96 6.69 13.47
C TYR A 61 12.42 5.61 12.48
N ALA A 62 11.70 4.48 12.34
CA ALA A 62 12.11 3.38 11.46
C ALA A 62 11.35 3.40 10.12
N SER A 63 11.25 4.57 9.49
CA SER A 63 10.59 4.71 8.20
C SER A 63 11.44 4.07 7.09
N PRO A 64 10.87 3.25 6.20
CA PRO A 64 11.61 2.64 5.08
C PRO A 64 12.24 3.68 4.15
N GLY A 65 11.68 4.91 4.10
CA GLY A 65 12.25 6.01 3.33
C GLY A 65 13.60 6.51 3.88
N GLY A 66 13.90 6.28 5.15
CA GLY A 66 15.17 6.69 5.77
C GLY A 66 16.37 5.83 5.39
N TYR A 67 16.14 4.65 4.80
CA TYR A 67 17.21 3.73 4.35
C TYR A 67 17.55 3.88 2.87
N LEU A 68 16.87 4.77 2.14
CA LEU A 68 17.15 5.03 0.73
C LEU A 68 18.35 5.97 0.61
N ALA A 69 19.26 5.67 -0.31
CA ALA A 69 20.43 6.51 -0.56
C ALA A 69 20.05 7.88 -1.15
N ASN A 70 18.93 7.94 -1.88
CA ASN A 70 18.39 9.15 -2.48
C ASN A 70 16.99 9.44 -1.91
N ASP A 71 16.80 10.62 -1.31
CA ASP A 71 15.50 11.11 -0.84
C ASP A 71 14.54 11.29 -2.02
N TRP A 72 13.58 10.38 -2.19
CA TRP A 72 12.54 10.49 -3.23
C TRP A 72 11.75 11.81 -3.14
N LYS A 73 11.66 12.40 -1.94
CA LYS A 73 10.93 13.65 -1.66
C LYS A 73 11.69 14.91 -2.10
N LYS A 74 13.02 14.85 -2.26
CA LYS A 74 13.87 15.98 -2.71
C LYS A 74 14.07 16.04 -4.22
N GLN A 75 13.57 15.06 -4.97
CA GLN A 75 13.71 15.03 -6.44
C GLN A 75 12.93 16.14 -7.17
N ASN A 76 12.04 16.88 -6.51
CA ASN A 76 11.31 18.00 -7.15
C ASN A 76 12.17 19.27 -7.36
N THR A 77 13.38 19.33 -6.81
CA THR A 77 14.31 20.46 -7.00
C THR A 77 15.41 20.18 -8.03
N ARG A 78 15.63 18.92 -8.43
CA ARG A 78 16.44 18.62 -9.62
C ARG A 78 15.54 18.59 -10.84
N GLN A 79 15.01 19.77 -11.18
CA GLN A 79 14.71 20.07 -12.57
C GLN A 79 15.90 19.59 -13.41
N VAL A 80 15.61 18.84 -14.46
CA VAL A 80 16.10 19.23 -15.79
C VAL A 80 17.60 19.56 -15.83
N SER A 81 18.46 18.65 -15.38
CA SER A 81 19.75 18.44 -16.06
C SER A 81 19.55 17.32 -17.07
N LYS A 82 18.56 17.52 -17.96
CA LYS A 82 18.38 16.78 -19.19
C LYS A 82 19.40 17.35 -20.17
N PHE A 83 20.68 17.15 -19.87
CA PHE A 83 21.77 17.48 -20.76
C PHE A 83 22.69 16.27 -20.78
N SER A 84 22.95 15.81 -22.00
CA SER A 84 23.83 14.70 -22.35
C SER A 84 23.16 13.32 -22.28
N GLY A 85 23.16 12.69 -23.45
CA GLY A 85 22.46 11.45 -23.73
C GLY A 85 23.05 10.24 -23.04
N VAL A 86 22.21 9.21 -22.98
CA VAL A 86 22.57 7.81 -22.76
C VAL A 86 23.27 7.53 -21.43
N GLU A 87 22.49 7.43 -20.36
CA GLU A 87 22.83 6.52 -19.26
C GLU A 87 21.71 5.50 -19.10
N TYR A 88 21.92 4.29 -19.64
CA TYR A 88 21.26 3.10 -19.14
C TYR A 88 21.77 2.86 -17.73
N PHE A 89 21.23 3.56 -16.74
CA PHE A 89 21.45 3.18 -15.36
C PHE A 89 20.63 1.90 -15.12
N SER A 90 21.24 0.74 -15.35
CA SER A 90 20.70 -0.58 -14.99
C SER A 90 20.70 -0.77 -13.46
N GLY A 91 20.11 0.18 -12.74
CA GLY A 91 20.00 0.20 -11.30
C GLY A 91 18.58 0.57 -10.86
N PRO A 92 18.17 0.16 -9.66
CA PRO A 92 16.84 0.47 -9.13
C PRO A 92 16.61 1.98 -9.05
N GLU A 93 15.38 2.42 -9.35
CA GLU A 93 14.95 3.84 -9.37
C GLU A 93 15.21 4.56 -8.02
N TYR A 94 15.22 3.78 -6.92
CA TYR A 94 15.59 4.24 -5.58
C TYR A 94 16.49 3.20 -4.89
N PRO A 95 17.83 3.33 -4.93
CA PRO A 95 18.74 2.38 -4.29
C PRO A 95 18.72 2.53 -2.76
N VAL A 96 18.82 1.39 -2.07
CA VAL A 96 18.99 1.32 -0.60
C VAL A 96 20.44 1.67 -0.25
N ALA A 97 20.67 2.31 0.90
CA ALA A 97 22.01 2.60 1.39
C ALA A 97 22.82 1.30 1.56
N LYS A 98 24.01 1.24 0.95
CA LYS A 98 24.88 0.05 1.02
C LYS A 98 25.17 -0.31 2.48
N GLY A 99 25.01 -1.59 2.82
CA GLY A 99 25.17 -2.10 4.19
C GLY A 99 23.89 -2.09 5.05
N TYR A 100 22.81 -1.44 4.60
CA TYR A 100 21.53 -1.38 5.33
C TYR A 100 20.39 -2.16 4.66
N GLU A 101 20.70 -2.97 3.65
CA GLU A 101 19.70 -3.75 2.89
C GLU A 101 18.92 -4.74 3.75
N LEU A 102 19.62 -5.44 4.67
CA LEU A 102 18.97 -6.37 5.60
C LEU A 102 18.07 -5.63 6.59
N ILE A 103 18.51 -4.48 7.10
CA ILE A 103 17.72 -3.67 8.04
C ILE A 103 16.47 -3.14 7.33
N PHE A 104 16.62 -2.69 6.08
CA PHE A 104 15.49 -2.29 5.24
C PHE A 104 14.50 -3.45 5.01
N ALA A 105 14.98 -4.65 4.69
CA ALA A 105 14.14 -5.83 4.51
C ALA A 105 13.39 -6.20 5.81
N VAL A 106 14.08 -6.21 6.95
CA VAL A 106 13.48 -6.49 8.26
C VAL A 106 12.41 -5.46 8.62
N VAL A 107 12.65 -4.18 8.33
CA VAL A 107 11.64 -3.13 8.51
C VAL A 107 10.42 -3.42 7.65
N LEU A 108 10.56 -3.77 6.36
CA LEU A 108 9.42 -4.12 5.50
C LEU A 108 8.65 -5.34 6.02
N ILE A 109 9.36 -6.39 6.44
CA ILE A 109 8.75 -7.61 6.98
C ILE A 109 7.96 -7.31 8.26
N ARG A 110 8.51 -6.50 9.17
CA ARG A 110 7.82 -6.11 10.41
C ARG A 110 6.48 -5.42 10.10
N ARG A 111 6.46 -4.48 9.15
CA ARG A 111 5.23 -3.78 8.74
C ARG A 111 4.20 -4.76 8.19
N ALA A 112 4.65 -5.69 7.34
CA ALA A 112 3.79 -6.72 6.76
C ALA A 112 3.21 -7.65 7.83
N LEU A 113 4.02 -8.08 8.81
CA LEU A 113 3.59 -8.97 9.90
C LEU A 113 2.59 -8.29 10.83
N ILE A 114 2.80 -7.02 11.20
CA ILE A 114 1.86 -6.27 12.06
C ILE A 114 0.49 -6.14 11.36
N VAL A 115 0.49 -5.75 10.09
CA VAL A 115 -0.75 -5.63 9.31
C VAL A 115 -1.43 -6.98 9.12
N ALA A 116 -0.66 -8.05 8.85
CA ALA A 116 -1.20 -9.40 8.74
C ALA A 116 -1.81 -9.89 10.06
N ALA A 117 -1.14 -9.69 11.19
CA ALA A 117 -1.63 -10.10 12.51
C ALA A 117 -2.93 -9.38 12.89
N ILE A 118 -3.04 -8.07 12.60
CA ILE A 118 -4.26 -7.31 12.86
C ILE A 118 -5.39 -7.76 11.93
N CYS A 119 -5.10 -7.98 10.65
CA CYS A 119 -6.09 -8.47 9.69
C CYS A 119 -6.61 -9.86 10.10
N LEU A 120 -5.73 -10.78 10.47
CA LEU A 120 -6.08 -12.11 10.95
C LEU A 120 -6.86 -12.04 12.28
N GLY A 121 -6.40 -11.25 13.26
CA GLY A 121 -7.09 -11.11 14.54
C GLY A 121 -8.52 -10.58 14.39
N VAL A 122 -8.71 -9.59 13.52
CA VAL A 122 -10.05 -9.01 13.25
C VAL A 122 -10.94 -9.94 12.42
N THR A 123 -10.37 -10.76 11.54
CA THR A 123 -11.15 -11.67 10.66
C THR A 123 -11.38 -13.06 11.23
N MET A 124 -10.54 -13.54 12.15
CA MET A 124 -10.68 -14.84 12.82
C MET A 124 -11.40 -14.76 14.16
N GLY A 125 -11.49 -13.58 14.78
CA GLY A 125 -12.17 -13.38 16.07
C GLY A 125 -13.70 -13.45 16.01
N LEU A 126 -14.27 -13.90 14.88
CA LEU A 126 -15.70 -13.96 14.58
C LEU A 126 -16.07 -15.27 13.88
#